data_AF-A0AAW1QYS7-F1
#
_entry.id   AF-A0AAW1QYS7-F1
#
_cell.length_a   1.000
_cell.length_b   1.000
_cell.length_c   1.000
_cell.angle_alpha   90.00
_cell.angle_beta   90.00
_cell.angle_gamma   90.00
#
_symmetry.space_group_name_H-M   'P 1'
#
loop_
_entity.id
_entity.type
_entity.pdbx_description
1 polymer ?
#
loop_
_entity_poly.entity_id
_entity_poly.type
_entity_poly.pdbx_seq_one_letter_code
_entity_poly.pdbx_strand_id
1 'polypeptide(L)'
;MSQAFGHCSTLFHRSHGTFVLGSSIAEALDNLYYLERAAEVVVKARSMQMELDVISNKVAEGFKRKFQAENKEAAELHFKALKRVHCSELQWTQASQGLASKLGGIGLGFPASAAQASWGVPEGLGMGVNHKAMSSVVELSSSLSLYLTSLISRWSIRLRQAAGPAE
;
A
#
# COMPACT_ATOMS: atom_id res chain seq x y z
N MET A 1 20.49 -12.20 17.24
CA MET A 1 19.47 -12.31 16.16
C MET A 1 19.56 -13.65 15.44
N SER A 2 20.72 -14.07 14.92
CA SER A 2 20.90 -15.38 14.25
C SER A 2 20.47 -16.59 15.12
N GLN A 3 20.84 -16.60 16.40
CA GLN A 3 20.43 -17.65 17.34
C GLN A 3 18.90 -17.71 17.54
N ALA A 4 18.21 -16.58 17.47
CA ALA A 4 16.76 -16.52 17.65
C ALA A 4 15.99 -17.02 16.42
N PHE A 5 16.60 -17.01 15.24
CA PHE A 5 16.01 -17.59 14.03
C PHE A 5 16.10 -19.12 14.05
N GLY A 6 17.24 -19.71 14.45
CA GLY A 6 17.42 -21.16 14.44
C GLY A 6 17.08 -21.77 13.08
N HIS A 7 16.05 -22.62 13.04
CA HIS A 7 15.51 -23.23 11.81
C HIS A 7 14.20 -22.60 11.30
N CYS A 8 13.76 -21.50 11.91
CA CYS A 8 12.56 -20.78 11.50
C CYS A 8 12.90 -19.77 10.39
N SER A 9 11.97 -19.56 9.46
CA SER A 9 12.06 -18.52 8.44
C SER A 9 11.42 -17.20 8.86
N THR A 10 10.62 -17.19 9.93
CA THR A 10 9.90 -16.01 10.43
C THR A 10 10.17 -15.81 11.91
N LEU A 11 10.43 -14.55 12.30
CA LEU A 11 10.70 -14.16 13.67
C LEU A 11 9.85 -12.96 14.08
N PHE A 12 9.26 -13.02 15.28
CA PHE A 12 8.56 -11.90 15.90
C PHE A 12 9.44 -11.25 16.97
N HIS A 13 9.75 -9.98 16.77
CA HIS A 13 10.43 -9.18 17.77
C HIS A 13 9.39 -8.42 18.60
N ARG A 14 9.36 -8.72 19.91
CA ARG A 14 8.45 -8.06 20.85
C ARG A 14 8.60 -6.54 20.72
N SER A 15 7.47 -5.86 20.51
CA SER A 15 7.38 -4.39 20.38
C SER A 15 8.14 -3.75 19.22
N HIS A 16 8.58 -4.51 18.21
CA HIS A 16 9.28 -3.96 17.04
C HIS A 16 8.63 -4.38 15.72
N GLY A 17 8.26 -5.65 15.60
CA GLY A 17 7.63 -6.17 14.38
C GLY A 17 8.15 -7.55 14.02
N THR A 18 8.15 -7.86 12.72
CA THR A 18 8.50 -9.17 12.21
C THR A 18 9.67 -9.11 11.24
N PHE A 19 10.40 -10.21 11.16
CA PHE A 19 11.41 -10.45 10.14
C PHE A 19 11.07 -11.75 9.43
N VAL A 20 11.17 -11.76 8.10
CA VAL A 20 10.88 -12.92 7.25
C VAL A 20 12.07 -13.15 6.33
N LEU A 21 12.52 -14.40 6.29
CA LEU A 21 13.60 -14.89 5.44
C LEU A 21 13.02 -15.78 4.34
N GLY A 22 13.65 -15.74 3.17
CA GLY A 22 13.33 -16.59 2.03
C GLY A 22 14.57 -16.86 1.20
N SER A 23 14.57 -17.93 0.40
CA SER A 23 15.67 -18.25 -0.51
C SER A 23 15.72 -17.31 -1.73
N SER A 24 14.63 -16.59 -1.99
CA SER A 24 14.52 -15.52 -2.98
C SER A 24 13.69 -14.35 -2.45
N ILE A 25 13.77 -13.20 -3.11
CA ILE A 25 12.92 -12.04 -2.82
C ILE A 25 11.44 -12.38 -2.99
N ALA A 26 11.10 -13.16 -4.02
CA ALA A 26 9.72 -13.59 -4.28
C ALA A 26 9.16 -14.40 -3.10
N GLU A 27 9.93 -15.37 -2.60
CA GLU A 27 9.53 -16.19 -1.46
C GLU A 27 9.42 -15.37 -0.17
N ALA A 28 10.38 -14.48 0.11
CA ALA A 28 10.36 -13.65 1.31
C ALA A 28 9.14 -12.70 1.32
N LEU A 29 8.82 -12.09 0.17
CA LEU A 29 7.66 -11.22 0.02
C LEU A 29 6.34 -11.99 0.14
N ASP A 30 6.25 -13.17 -0.47
CA ASP A 30 5.06 -14.01 -0.38
C ASP A 30 4.79 -14.46 1.06
N ASN A 31 5.82 -14.96 1.75
CA ASN A 31 5.73 -15.36 3.15
C ASN A 31 5.34 -14.17 4.06
N LEU A 32 5.88 -12.98 3.81
CA LEU A 32 5.52 -11.78 4.58
C LEU A 32 4.07 -11.37 4.32
N TYR A 33 3.62 -11.41 3.07
CA TYR A 33 2.25 -11.08 2.70
C TYR A 33 1.23 -11.99 3.41
N TYR A 34 1.43 -13.31 3.35
CA TYR A 34 0.51 -14.24 4.01
C TYR A 34 0.59 -14.18 5.53
N LEU A 35 1.77 -13.87 6.10
CA LEU A 35 1.92 -13.61 7.53
C LEU A 35 1.07 -12.42 7.97
N GLU A 36 1.11 -11.31 7.23
CA GLU A 36 0.33 -10.11 7.52
C GLU A 36 -1.18 -10.39 7.40
N ARG A 37 -1.61 -11.06 6.32
CA ARG A 37 -3.02 -11.43 6.12
C ARG A 37 -3.53 -12.36 7.22
N ALA A 38 -2.72 -13.32 7.67
CA ALA A 38 -3.06 -14.19 8.79
C ALA A 38 -3.18 -13.40 10.10
N ALA A 39 -2.23 -12.50 10.38
CA ALA A 39 -2.26 -11.65 11.57
C ALA A 39 -3.50 -10.74 11.59
N GLU A 40 -3.86 -10.16 10.45
CA GLU A 40 -5.06 -9.34 10.30
C GLU A 40 -6.34 -10.11 10.66
N VAL A 41 -6.49 -11.34 10.15
CA VAL A 41 -7.63 -12.20 10.47
C VAL A 41 -7.67 -12.52 11.97
N VAL A 42 -6.52 -12.83 12.58
CA VAL A 42 -6.44 -13.13 14.02
C VAL A 42 -6.82 -11.92 14.88
N VAL A 43 -6.33 -10.73 14.52
CA VAL A 43 -6.68 -9.49 15.24
C VAL A 43 -8.17 -9.21 15.13
N LYS A 44 -8.74 -9.33 13.93
CA LYS A 44 -10.18 -9.16 13.70
C LYS A 44 -11.00 -10.17 14.52
N ALA A 45 -10.66 -11.45 14.46
CA ALA A 45 -11.35 -12.50 15.20
C ALA A 45 -11.29 -12.26 16.72
N ARG A 46 -10.11 -11.90 17.25
CA ARG A 46 -9.96 -11.59 18.69
C ARG A 46 -10.73 -10.35 19.13
N SER A 47 -10.90 -9.37 18.24
CA SER A 47 -11.69 -8.16 18.56
C SER A 47 -13.17 -8.43 18.77
N MET A 48 -13.69 -9.56 18.27
CA MET A 48 -15.11 -9.94 18.39
C MET A 48 -15.46 -10.51 19.77
N GLN A 49 -14.48 -10.77 20.65
CA GLN A 49 -14.69 -11.34 22.00
C GLN A 49 -15.47 -12.67 22.01
N MET A 50 -15.43 -13.41 20.90
CA MET A 50 -16.01 -14.74 20.78
C MET A 50 -14.95 -15.80 21.00
N GLU A 51 -15.37 -16.98 21.44
CA GLU A 51 -14.50 -18.17 21.47
C GLU A 51 -14.03 -18.51 20.05
N LEU A 52 -12.71 -18.69 19.90
CA LEU A 52 -12.09 -18.99 18.61
C LEU A 52 -12.10 -20.50 18.36
N ASP A 53 -12.62 -20.91 17.21
CA ASP A 53 -12.51 -22.30 16.77
C ASP A 53 -11.09 -22.56 16.23
N VAL A 54 -10.36 -23.44 16.93
CA VAL A 54 -8.96 -23.75 16.61
C VAL A 54 -8.90 -24.94 15.67
N ILE A 55 -8.29 -24.73 14.50
CA ILE A 55 -8.07 -25.78 13.51
C ILE A 55 -7.24 -26.92 14.11
N SER A 56 -7.68 -28.16 13.93
CA SER A 56 -6.94 -29.34 14.40
C SER A 56 -5.52 -29.43 13.82
N ASN A 57 -4.56 -29.88 14.63
CA ASN A 57 -3.16 -30.03 14.22
C ASN A 57 -2.99 -30.90 12.97
N LYS A 58 -3.80 -31.96 12.83
CA LYS A 58 -3.77 -32.85 11.66
C LYS A 58 -4.04 -32.10 10.35
N VAL A 59 -5.03 -31.21 10.35
CA VAL A 59 -5.39 -30.39 9.18
C VAL A 59 -4.30 -29.36 8.92
N ALA A 60 -3.83 -28.67 9.98
CA ALA A 60 -2.77 -27.66 9.86
C ALA A 60 -1.46 -28.24 9.30
N GLU A 61 -1.02 -29.39 9.80
CA GLU A 61 0.17 -30.08 9.29
C GLU A 61 -0.01 -30.61 7.87
N GLY A 62 -1.21 -31.11 7.54
CA GLY A 62 -1.56 -31.54 6.20
C GLY A 62 -1.46 -30.39 5.19
N PHE A 63 -2.00 -29.22 5.54
CA PHE A 63 -1.89 -28.02 4.74
C PHE A 63 -0.43 -27.55 4.63
N LYS A 64 0.31 -27.49 5.74
CA LYS A 64 1.72 -27.08 5.75
C LYS A 64 2.56 -27.89 4.76
N ARG A 65 2.40 -29.22 4.74
CA ARG A 65 3.15 -30.09 3.81
C ARG A 65 2.83 -29.80 2.35
N LYS A 66 1.55 -29.64 2.00
CA LYS A 66 1.13 -29.31 0.64
C LYS A 66 1.63 -27.94 0.22
N PHE A 67 1.43 -26.95 1.07
CA PHE A 67 1.87 -25.58 0.85
C PHE A 67 3.38 -25.54 0.59
N GLN A 68 4.19 -26.19 1.43
CA GLN A 68 5.65 -26.24 1.23
C GLN A 68 6.10 -26.89 -0.09
N ALA A 69 5.34 -27.86 -0.61
CA ALA A 69 5.66 -28.52 -1.87
C ALA A 69 5.43 -27.59 -3.09
N GLU A 70 4.42 -26.72 -3.03
CA GLU A 70 3.98 -25.87 -4.14
C GLU A 70 4.44 -24.40 -3.98
N ASN A 71 4.98 -24.02 -2.81
CA ASN A 71 5.19 -22.62 -2.44
C ASN A 71 6.11 -21.85 -3.40
N LYS A 72 7.17 -22.50 -3.91
CA LYS A 72 8.20 -21.80 -4.70
C LYS A 72 7.63 -21.24 -6.01
N GLU A 73 6.85 -22.04 -6.72
CA GLU A 73 6.23 -21.61 -7.97
C GLU A 73 5.12 -20.58 -7.72
N ALA A 74 4.31 -20.81 -6.68
CA ALA A 74 3.26 -19.88 -6.27
C ALA A 74 3.82 -18.49 -5.91
N ALA A 75 4.91 -18.43 -5.13
CA ALA A 75 5.58 -17.19 -4.76
C ALA A 75 6.12 -16.41 -5.97
N GLU A 76 6.66 -17.11 -6.98
CA GLU A 76 7.09 -16.45 -8.22
C GLU A 76 5.92 -15.86 -9.01
N LEU A 77 4.80 -16.59 -9.11
CA LEU A 77 3.60 -16.11 -9.78
C LEU A 77 3.01 -14.90 -9.05
N HIS A 78 2.98 -14.93 -7.72
CA HIS A 78 2.54 -13.80 -6.90
C HIS A 78 3.46 -12.59 -7.11
N PHE A 79 4.78 -12.78 -7.08
CA PHE A 79 5.74 -11.69 -7.33
C PHE A 79 5.57 -11.09 -8.73
N LYS A 80 5.36 -11.92 -9.76
CA LYS A 80 5.03 -11.44 -11.12
C LYS A 80 3.73 -10.65 -11.15
N ALA A 81 2.70 -11.07 -10.40
CA ALA A 81 1.44 -10.35 -10.30
C ALA A 81 1.61 -8.97 -9.64
N LEU A 82 2.34 -8.89 -8.52
CA LEU A 82 2.65 -7.63 -7.84
C LEU A 82 3.38 -6.65 -8.77
N LYS A 83 4.35 -7.14 -9.54
CA LYS A 83 5.04 -6.33 -10.55
C LYS A 83 4.10 -5.75 -11.60
N ARG A 84 3.10 -6.51 -12.07
CA ARG A 84 2.12 -6.02 -13.04
C ARG A 84 1.26 -4.90 -12.46
N VAL A 85 0.76 -5.09 -11.23
CA VAL A 85 -0.06 -4.08 -10.54
C VAL A 85 0.74 -2.79 -10.37
N HIS A 86 1.95 -2.89 -9.83
CA HIS A 86 2.78 -1.71 -9.59
C HIS A 86 3.22 -1.01 -10.89
N CYS A 87 3.55 -1.78 -11.94
CA CYS A 87 3.89 -1.21 -13.25
C CYS A 87 2.71 -0.44 -13.84
N SER A 88 1.47 -0.93 -13.67
CA SER A 88 0.28 -0.20 -14.13
C SER A 88 0.08 1.13 -13.40
N GLU A 89 0.32 1.17 -12.08
CA GLU A 89 0.23 2.40 -11.28
C GLU A 89 1.31 3.42 -11.67
N LEU A 90 2.53 2.96 -11.93
CA LEU A 90 3.63 3.80 -12.42
C LEU A 90 3.32 4.36 -13.82
N GLN A 91 2.74 3.56 -14.70
CA GLN A 91 2.33 4.02 -16.04
C GLN A 91 1.26 5.11 -15.95
N TRP A 92 0.26 4.97 -15.08
CA TRP A 92 -0.73 6.02 -14.83
C TRP A 92 -0.09 7.29 -14.26
N THR A 93 0.87 7.16 -13.36
CA THR A 93 1.59 8.30 -12.77
C THR A 93 2.43 9.04 -13.83
N GLN A 94 3.15 8.30 -14.67
CA GLN A 94 3.94 8.88 -15.77
C GLN A 94 3.05 9.51 -16.84
N ALA A 95 1.96 8.84 -17.21
CA ALA A 95 1.01 9.36 -18.19
C ALA A 95 0.31 10.63 -17.70
N SER A 96 -0.09 10.68 -16.42
CA SER A 96 -0.70 11.87 -15.82
C SER A 96 0.27 13.05 -15.69
N GLN A 97 1.54 12.80 -15.36
CA GLN A 97 2.61 13.82 -15.40
C GLN A 97 2.84 14.35 -16.82
N GLY A 98 2.89 13.45 -17.82
CA GLY A 98 3.04 13.82 -19.23
C GLY A 98 1.84 14.58 -19.80
N LEU A 99 0.64 14.32 -19.29
CA LEU A 99 -0.57 15.08 -19.63
C LEU A 99 -0.55 16.46 -18.96
N ALA A 100 -0.17 16.56 -17.68
CA ALA A 100 -0.04 17.81 -16.95
C ALA A 100 1.00 18.75 -17.60
N SER A 101 2.14 18.21 -18.06
CA SER A 101 3.14 19.01 -18.79
C SER A 101 2.62 19.51 -20.14
N LYS A 102 1.75 18.76 -20.82
CA LYS A 102 1.12 19.17 -22.10
C LYS A 102 -0.01 20.19 -21.90
N LEU A 103 -0.79 20.03 -20.82
CA LEU A 103 -1.91 20.91 -20.48
C LEU A 103 -1.45 22.20 -19.78
N GLY A 104 -0.25 22.25 -19.20
CA GLY A 104 0.33 23.48 -18.63
C GLY A 104 0.59 24.62 -19.63
N GLY A 105 0.50 24.35 -20.94
CA GLY A 105 0.47 25.37 -22.00
C GLY A 105 -0.93 25.90 -22.33
N ILE A 106 -1.98 25.25 -21.83
CA ILE A 106 -3.37 25.72 -21.93
C ILE A 106 -3.60 26.51 -20.65
N GLY A 107 -3.84 27.81 -20.75
CA GLY A 107 -3.89 28.77 -19.62
C GLY A 107 -4.98 28.53 -18.57
N LEU A 108 -5.05 27.33 -17.99
CA LEU A 108 -5.87 26.91 -16.87
C LEU A 108 -4.99 26.84 -15.63
N GLY A 109 -4.32 27.94 -15.29
CA GLY A 109 -3.90 28.30 -13.92
C GLY A 109 -3.22 27.26 -13.01
N PHE A 110 -2.59 26.21 -13.52
CA PHE A 110 -1.76 25.33 -12.69
C PHE A 110 -0.42 26.03 -12.39
N PRO A 111 -0.01 26.17 -11.11
CA PRO A 111 1.26 26.81 -10.81
C PRO A 111 2.41 25.96 -11.38
N ALA A 112 3.25 26.59 -12.21
CA ALA A 112 4.39 25.96 -12.88
C ALA A 112 5.37 25.27 -11.91
N SER A 113 5.36 25.63 -10.62
CA SER A 113 6.16 24.99 -9.57
C SER A 113 5.78 23.53 -9.28
N ALA A 114 4.58 23.08 -9.67
CA ALA A 114 4.16 21.68 -9.53
C ALA A 114 4.62 20.78 -10.69
N ALA A 115 4.94 21.35 -11.85
CA ALA A 115 5.35 20.60 -13.04
C ALA A 115 6.85 20.25 -13.08
N GLN A 116 7.65 20.85 -12.19
CA GLN A 116 9.10 20.65 -12.09
C GLN A 116 9.55 19.75 -10.94
N ALA A 117 8.61 19.12 -10.20
CA ALA A 117 8.96 18.03 -9.30
C ALA A 117 9.30 16.77 -10.12
N SER A 118 10.48 16.76 -10.73
CA SER A 118 11.03 15.57 -11.37
C SER A 118 11.17 14.48 -10.30
N TRP A 119 10.36 13.44 -10.36
CA TRP A 119 10.55 12.20 -9.60
C TRP A 119 11.70 11.38 -10.19
N GLY A 120 12.84 12.03 -10.42
CA GLY A 120 14.08 11.36 -10.77
C GLY A 120 14.60 10.63 -9.54
N VAL A 121 14.69 9.30 -9.60
CA VAL A 121 15.62 8.56 -8.74
C VAL A 121 17.02 9.03 -9.12
N PRO A 122 17.78 9.69 -8.24
CA PRO A 122 19.14 10.09 -8.58
C PRO A 122 20.01 8.82 -8.65
N GLU A 123 20.55 8.52 -9.83
CA GLU A 123 21.70 7.63 -9.92
C GLU A 123 22.91 8.33 -9.29
N GLY A 124 23.32 7.84 -8.11
CA GLY A 124 24.62 8.18 -7.52
C GLY A 124 24.57 9.15 -6.33
N LEU A 125 24.86 8.57 -5.15
CA LEU A 125 25.41 9.19 -3.93
C LEU A 125 24.61 10.28 -3.18
N GLY A 126 24.24 9.91 -1.94
CA GLY A 126 24.14 10.85 -0.81
C GLY A 126 22.86 10.70 0.01
N MET A 127 22.94 10.05 1.18
CA MET A 127 21.89 10.08 2.21
C MET A 127 21.49 11.52 2.54
N GLY A 128 20.22 11.87 2.32
CA GLY A 128 19.64 13.14 2.71
C GLY A 128 18.19 13.26 2.27
N VAL A 129 17.26 12.58 2.95
CA VAL A 129 15.82 12.79 2.75
C VAL A 129 15.49 14.19 3.27
N ASN A 130 15.18 15.11 2.37
CA ASN A 130 14.84 16.49 2.72
C ASN A 130 13.42 16.53 3.31
N HIS A 131 13.30 16.56 4.64
CA HIS A 131 12.04 16.59 5.39
C HIS A 131 11.05 17.70 4.93
N LYS A 132 11.55 18.79 4.33
CA LYS A 132 10.71 19.86 3.79
C LYS A 132 9.85 19.42 2.60
N ALA A 133 10.35 18.50 1.77
CA ALA A 133 9.63 18.03 0.59
C ALA A 133 8.44 17.11 0.94
N MET A 134 8.55 16.31 2.01
CA MET A 134 7.44 15.47 2.48
C MET A 134 6.33 16.30 3.17
N SER A 135 6.69 17.34 3.93
CA SER A 135 5.69 18.19 4.62
C SER A 135 4.80 18.94 3.63
N SER A 136 5.37 19.47 2.54
CA SER A 136 4.61 20.15 1.49
C SER A 136 3.66 19.23 0.73
N VAL A 137 4.01 17.95 0.55
CA VAL A 137 3.16 16.96 -0.13
C VAL A 137 1.93 16.60 0.72
N VAL A 138 2.11 16.47 2.04
CA VAL A 138 1.01 16.21 2.97
C VAL A 138 0.08 17.43 3.06
N GLU A 139 0.62 18.65 3.15
CA GLU A 139 -0.17 19.88 3.19
C GLU A 139 -0.97 20.12 1.90
N LEU A 140 -0.38 19.81 0.73
CA LEU A 140 -1.07 19.91 -0.56
C LEU A 140 -2.20 18.87 -0.69
N SER A 141 -1.98 17.64 -0.21
CA SER A 141 -3.01 16.59 -0.19
C SER A 141 -4.19 16.95 0.72
N SER A 142 -3.91 17.44 1.93
CA SER A 142 -4.95 17.88 2.86
C SER A 142 -5.72 19.08 2.33
N SER A 143 -5.05 20.03 1.68
CA SER A 143 -5.70 21.21 1.08
C SER A 143 -6.60 20.85 -0.11
N LEU A 144 -6.18 19.91 -0.96
CA LEU A 144 -7.01 19.43 -2.08
C LEU A 144 -8.24 18.66 -1.60
N SER A 145 -8.08 17.82 -0.57
CA SER A 145 -9.19 17.08 0.04
C SER A 145 -10.23 18.04 0.63
N LEU A 146 -9.80 19.03 1.42
CA LEU A 146 -10.69 20.05 1.99
C LEU A 146 -11.40 20.87 0.90
N TYR A 147 -10.70 21.22 -0.18
CA TYR A 147 -11.29 21.96 -1.29
C TYR A 147 -12.36 21.16 -2.05
N LEU A 148 -12.11 19.88 -2.33
CA LEU A 148 -13.07 19.00 -2.98
C LEU A 148 -14.29 18.72 -2.08
N THR A 149 -14.08 18.45 -0.79
CA THR A 149 -15.18 18.30 0.18
C THR A 149 -16.02 19.59 0.26
N SER A 150 -15.38 20.76 0.21
CA SER A 150 -16.04 22.06 0.21
C SER A 150 -16.88 22.30 -1.06
N LEU A 151 -16.39 21.89 -2.23
CA LEU A 151 -17.15 21.96 -3.49
C LEU A 151 -18.37 21.04 -3.49
N ILE A 152 -18.20 19.78 -3.05
CA ILE A 152 -19.29 18.80 -2.97
C ILE A 152 -20.37 19.28 -1.99
N SER A 153 -19.96 19.81 -0.83
CA SER A 153 -20.89 20.32 0.17
C SER A 153 -21.69 21.52 -0.36
N ARG A 154 -21.03 22.50 -0.98
CA ARG A 154 -21.71 23.66 -1.62
C ARG A 154 -22.66 23.23 -2.74
N TRP A 155 -22.28 22.24 -3.55
CA TRP A 155 -23.14 21.70 -4.59
C TRP A 155 -24.37 20.99 -4.00
N SER A 156 -24.19 20.20 -2.94
CA SER A 156 -25.29 19.52 -2.24
C SER A 156 -26.30 20.48 -1.59
N ILE A 157 -25.84 21.63 -1.09
CA ILE A 157 -26.70 22.66 -0.51
C ILE A 157 -27.52 23.34 -1.61
N ARG A 158 -26.90 23.67 -2.75
CA ARG A 158 -27.62 24.25 -3.89
C ARG A 158 -28.68 23.29 -4.44
N LEU A 159 -28.39 22.00 -4.50
CA LEU A 159 -29.38 20.99 -4.90
C LEU A 159 -30.57 20.91 -3.94
N ARG A 160 -30.33 20.98 -2.62
CA ARG A 160 -31.40 21.01 -1.61
C ARG A 160 -32.25 22.29 -1.66
N GLN A 161 -31.63 23.43 -1.93
CA GLN A 161 -32.34 24.70 -2.09
C GLN A 161 -33.16 24.76 -3.39
N ALA A 162 -32.67 24.10 -4.46
CA ALA A 162 -33.39 23.99 -5.72
C ALA A 162 -34.56 22.98 -5.67
N ALA A 163 -34.54 22.02 -4.74
CA ALA A 163 -35.54 20.95 -4.65
C ALA A 163 -36.87 21.36 -3.98
N GLY A 164 -36.97 22.53 -3.34
CA GLY A 164 -38.16 22.94 -2.57
C GLY A 164 -38.48 22.01 -1.39
N PRO A 165 -39.41 22.37 -0.48
CA PRO A 165 -39.85 21.46 0.57
C PRO A 165 -40.58 20.25 -0.07
N ALA A 166 -40.18 19.05 0.32
CA ALA A 166 -40.93 17.84 0.00
C ALA A 166 -42.29 17.92 0.71
N GLU A 167 -43.39 17.85 -0.05
CA GLU A 167 -44.74 17.63 0.50
C GLU A 167 -44.87 16.25 1.13
#